data_AF-A0A7X6K5M4-F1
#
_entry.id   AF-A0A7X6K5M4-F1
#
_cell.length_a   1.000
_cell.length_b   1.000
_cell.length_c   1.000
_cell.angle_alpha   90.00
_cell.angle_beta   90.00
_cell.angle_gamma   90.00
#
_symmetry.space_group_name_H-M   'P 1'
#
loop_
_entity.id
_entity.type
_entity.pdbx_description
1 polymer ?
#
loop_
_entity_poly.entity_id
_entity_poly.type
_entity_poly.pdbx_seq_one_letter_code
_entity_poly.pdbx_strand_id
1 'polypeptide(L)'
;MNPTQTLQAAAADALLGLLPSPSPLYAVAWADGASLAPRVARAVTASFVGATSADLAVMLEDTSALPAAAGTDSPLVSSSDLLRPALEAASSVLGTGVLGEARVDNAAGLFADPSAAVFKLASDDGQAAGWFAVRVRGNHAGRHGSAADVAGKLGRINNVEMALTVEIGRTRMSVRDVLGLEPGAVIELDRSAGAPADVLLNGRLIAHGEVVVVDQDYAVRITKILDVAEGLT
;
A
#
# COMPACT_ATOMS: atom_id res chain seq x y z
N MET A 1 7.47 -29.51 -10.25
CA MET A 1 7.79 -28.30 -9.47
C MET A 1 7.37 -27.10 -10.29
N ASN A 2 6.54 -26.20 -9.76
CA ASN A 2 6.02 -25.04 -10.48
C ASN A 2 7.14 -23.97 -10.56
N PRO A 3 7.42 -23.30 -11.70
CA PRO A 3 8.54 -22.35 -11.82
C PRO A 3 8.53 -21.24 -10.75
N THR A 4 7.35 -20.77 -10.33
CA THR A 4 7.22 -19.81 -9.22
C THR A 4 7.70 -20.37 -7.89
N GLN A 5 7.38 -21.63 -7.57
CA GLN A 5 7.87 -22.29 -6.34
C GLN A 5 9.39 -22.46 -6.36
N THR A 6 9.98 -22.72 -7.53
CA THR A 6 11.44 -22.80 -7.68
C THR A 6 12.10 -21.45 -7.42
N LEU A 7 11.53 -20.35 -7.93
CA LEU A 7 12.04 -18.99 -7.67
C LEU A 7 11.91 -18.60 -6.19
N GLN A 8 10.78 -18.92 -5.57
CA GLN A 8 10.54 -18.62 -4.15
C GLN A 8 11.49 -19.39 -3.23
N ALA A 9 11.79 -20.66 -3.54
CA ALA A 9 12.79 -21.44 -2.82
C ALA A 9 14.20 -20.88 -3.00
N ALA A 10 14.58 -20.52 -4.23
CA ALA A 10 15.87 -19.89 -4.51
C ALA A 10 16.04 -18.54 -3.78
N ALA A 11 14.95 -17.77 -3.63
CA ALA A 11 14.98 -16.53 -2.85
C ALA A 11 15.22 -16.78 -1.36
N ALA A 12 14.64 -17.85 -0.81
CA ALA A 12 14.89 -18.26 0.57
C ALA A 12 16.35 -18.68 0.78
N ASP A 13 16.93 -19.45 -0.14
CA ASP A 13 18.34 -19.86 -0.06
C ASP A 13 19.29 -18.66 -0.19
N ALA A 14 19.00 -17.73 -1.10
CA ALA A 14 19.79 -16.50 -1.25
C ALA A 14 19.70 -15.60 -0.01
N LEU A 15 18.53 -15.51 0.63
CA LEU A 15 18.35 -14.81 1.89
C LEU A 15 19.24 -15.40 2.99
N LEU A 16 19.23 -16.73 3.14
CA LEU A 16 20.01 -17.44 4.16
C LEU A 16 21.51 -17.19 4.04
N GLY A 17 22.02 -17.05 2.81
CA GLY A 17 23.44 -16.80 2.55
C GLY A 17 23.98 -15.50 3.15
N LEU A 18 23.12 -14.53 3.45
CA LEU A 18 23.48 -13.23 4.03
C LEU A 18 22.72 -12.91 5.32
N LEU A 19 21.98 -13.86 5.90
CA LEU A 19 21.34 -13.65 7.19
C LEU A 19 22.39 -13.58 8.30
N PRO A 20 22.35 -12.55 9.17
CA PRO A 20 23.22 -12.51 10.34
C PRO A 20 22.74 -13.54 11.37
N SER A 21 23.41 -14.69 11.41
CA SER A 21 23.12 -15.79 12.34
C SER A 21 24.42 -16.38 12.90
N PRO A 22 24.46 -16.76 14.20
CA PRO A 22 25.61 -17.42 14.80
C PRO A 22 25.77 -18.88 14.35
N SER A 23 24.72 -19.50 13.80
CA SER A 23 24.72 -20.88 13.30
C SER A 23 24.16 -20.97 11.88
N PRO A 24 24.53 -22.00 11.10
CA PRO A 24 23.94 -22.24 9.79
C PRO A 24 22.43 -22.44 9.89
N LEU A 25 21.70 -21.78 8.99
CA LEU A 25 20.24 -21.88 8.90
C LEU A 25 19.83 -22.52 7.57
N TYR A 26 18.69 -23.21 7.60
CA TYR A 26 18.11 -23.91 6.45
C TYR A 26 16.65 -23.52 6.26
N ALA A 27 16.23 -23.37 5.00
CA ALA A 27 14.86 -23.04 4.66
C ALA A 27 14.04 -24.33 4.56
N VAL A 28 13.02 -24.45 5.40
CA VAL A 28 12.05 -25.55 5.35
C VAL A 28 10.68 -24.98 5.01
N ALA A 29 10.09 -25.45 3.91
CA ALA A 29 8.78 -25.00 3.49
C ALA A 29 7.74 -25.19 4.61
N TRP A 30 6.93 -24.16 4.83
CA TRP A 30 5.94 -24.11 5.91
C TRP A 30 4.55 -23.87 5.32
N ALA A 31 3.64 -24.81 5.54
CA ALA A 31 2.32 -24.79 4.89
C ALA A 31 1.31 -23.87 5.60
N ASP A 32 1.42 -23.72 6.93
CA ASP A 32 0.45 -22.99 7.74
C ASP A 32 0.99 -21.60 8.13
N GLY A 33 1.16 -20.73 7.14
CA GLY A 33 1.65 -19.37 7.39
C GLY A 33 0.68 -18.51 8.20
N ALA A 34 -0.63 -18.80 8.15
CA ALA A 34 -1.65 -18.07 8.93
C ALA A 34 -1.46 -18.24 10.46
N SER A 35 -1.00 -19.42 10.91
CA SER A 35 -0.67 -19.67 12.33
C SER A 35 0.41 -18.73 12.89
N LEU A 36 1.22 -18.11 12.02
CA LEU A 36 2.32 -17.22 12.41
C LEU A 36 1.88 -15.77 12.64
N ALA A 37 0.63 -15.41 12.35
CA ALA A 37 0.13 -14.04 12.42
C ALA A 37 0.52 -13.27 13.70
N PRO A 38 0.45 -13.84 14.92
CA PRO A 38 0.89 -13.14 16.13
C PRO A 38 2.40 -12.88 16.19
N ARG A 39 3.20 -13.78 15.62
CA ARG A 39 4.66 -13.71 15.65
C ARG A 39 5.20 -12.71 14.61
N VAL A 40 4.53 -12.60 13.47
CA VAL A 40 4.96 -11.74 12.34
C VAL A 40 4.34 -10.34 12.37
N ALA A 41 3.79 -9.92 13.52
CA ALA A 41 3.26 -8.57 13.72
C ALA A 41 4.35 -7.48 13.66
N ARG A 42 5.63 -7.86 13.84
CA ARG A 42 6.80 -6.99 13.71
C ARG A 42 7.87 -7.68 12.86
N ALA A 43 7.59 -7.87 11.58
CA ALA A 43 8.55 -8.42 10.62
C ALA A 43 9.22 -7.29 9.83
N VAL A 44 10.44 -7.52 9.34
CA VAL A 44 11.04 -6.62 8.35
C VAL A 44 10.46 -6.98 6.98
N THR A 45 9.83 -5.99 6.35
CA THR A 45 9.14 -6.12 5.06
C THR A 45 9.81 -5.25 4.02
N ALA A 46 9.82 -5.71 2.77
CA ALA A 46 10.29 -4.95 1.62
C ALA A 46 9.52 -5.37 0.36
N SER A 47 9.38 -4.45 -0.59
CA SER A 47 8.80 -4.74 -1.90
C SER A 47 9.86 -4.62 -2.99
N PHE A 48 9.97 -5.64 -3.83
CA PHE A 48 10.81 -5.63 -5.00
C PHE A 48 10.00 -5.31 -6.25
N VAL A 49 10.44 -4.32 -7.02
CA VAL A 49 9.82 -3.91 -8.28
C VAL A 49 10.80 -4.21 -9.40
N GLY A 50 10.41 -5.12 -10.29
CA GLY A 50 11.23 -5.57 -11.41
C GLY A 50 10.41 -6.41 -12.38
N ALA A 51 11.10 -7.12 -13.27
CA ALA A 51 10.47 -8.03 -14.22
C ALA A 51 9.56 -9.07 -13.52
N THR A 52 9.99 -9.54 -12.35
CA THR A 52 9.18 -10.35 -11.43
C THR A 52 9.04 -9.58 -10.12
N SER A 53 7.97 -8.80 -9.98
CA SER A 53 7.73 -8.04 -8.75
C SER A 53 7.34 -8.96 -7.60
N ALA A 54 7.75 -8.64 -6.37
CA ALA A 54 7.46 -9.47 -5.21
C ALA A 54 7.35 -8.66 -3.91
N ASP A 55 6.64 -9.24 -2.95
CA ASP A 55 6.67 -8.81 -1.55
C ASP A 55 7.47 -9.83 -0.73
N LEU A 56 8.34 -9.30 0.14
CA LEU A 56 9.23 -10.08 0.99
C LEU A 56 8.99 -9.68 2.44
N ALA A 57 8.99 -10.65 3.34
CA ALA A 57 9.03 -10.40 4.78
C ALA A 57 9.89 -11.43 5.49
N VAL A 58 10.68 -10.97 6.45
CA VAL A 58 11.50 -11.81 7.32
C VAL A 58 11.26 -11.42 8.78
N MET A 59 11.10 -12.44 9.62
CA MET A 59 10.99 -12.29 11.07
C MET A 59 11.96 -13.27 11.71
N LEU A 60 12.73 -12.80 12.69
CA LEU A 60 13.64 -13.61 13.48
C LEU A 60 13.12 -13.68 14.91
N GLU A 61 13.12 -14.86 15.52
CA GLU A 61 12.70 -15.05 16.92
C GLU A 61 13.67 -14.37 17.89
N ASP A 62 14.97 -14.44 17.59
CA ASP A 62 16.01 -13.82 18.39
C ASP A 62 16.71 -12.70 17.60
N THR A 63 16.31 -11.45 17.87
CA THR A 63 16.98 -10.27 17.33
C THR A 63 18.17 -9.81 18.16
N SER A 64 18.37 -10.38 19.36
CA SER A 64 19.45 -9.98 20.27
C SER A 64 20.82 -10.46 19.82
N ALA A 65 20.87 -11.54 19.03
CA ALA A 65 22.09 -12.08 18.44
C ALA A 65 22.58 -11.34 17.18
N LEU A 66 21.72 -10.50 16.56
CA LEU A 66 22.03 -9.83 15.29
C LEU A 66 23.22 -8.85 15.35
N PRO A 67 23.38 -8.01 16.39
CA PRO A 67 24.51 -7.07 16.45
C PRO A 67 25.87 -7.78 16.52
N ALA A 68 25.94 -8.90 17.24
CA ALA A 68 27.14 -9.70 17.37
C ALA A 68 27.50 -10.43 16.07
N ALA A 69 26.49 -10.96 15.36
CA ALA A 69 26.69 -11.64 14.07
C ALA A 69 27.00 -10.67 12.92
N ALA A 70 26.54 -9.42 13.00
CA ALA A 70 26.80 -8.39 12.00
C ALA A 70 28.20 -7.77 12.10
N GLY A 71 28.98 -8.09 13.14
CA GLY A 71 30.33 -7.55 13.36
C GLY A 71 30.34 -6.04 13.65
N THR A 72 29.23 -5.48 14.17
CA THR A 72 29.09 -4.05 14.44
C THR A 72 28.98 -3.79 15.94
N ASP A 73 29.91 -3.00 16.51
CA ASP A 73 29.88 -2.57 17.93
C ASP A 73 28.93 -1.39 18.20
N SER A 74 28.07 -0.99 17.24
CA SER A 74 27.26 0.23 17.37
C SER A 74 25.81 -0.08 17.79
N PRO A 75 25.34 0.42 18.95
CA PRO A 75 23.99 0.16 19.48
C PRO A 75 22.87 0.92 18.72
N LEU A 76 23.16 1.52 17.57
CA LEU A 76 22.25 2.39 16.82
C LEU A 76 21.73 1.79 15.50
N VAL A 77 22.21 0.61 15.09
CA VAL A 77 21.81 0.01 13.80
C VAL A 77 20.42 -0.60 13.92
N SER A 78 19.51 -0.22 13.01
CA SER A 78 18.15 -0.75 13.01
C SER A 78 18.11 -2.19 12.47
N SER A 79 17.17 -3.02 12.94
CA SER A 79 17.00 -4.39 12.43
C SER A 79 16.72 -4.43 10.92
N SER A 80 16.11 -3.38 10.37
CA SER A 80 15.91 -3.20 8.93
C SER A 80 17.23 -3.02 8.16
N ASP A 81 18.19 -2.29 8.72
CA ASP A 81 19.49 -2.08 8.08
C ASP A 81 20.32 -3.36 8.08
N LEU A 82 20.26 -4.14 9.16
CA LEU A 82 20.97 -5.42 9.28
C LEU A 82 20.42 -6.49 8.33
N LEU A 83 19.11 -6.50 8.09
CA LEU A 83 18.45 -7.50 7.25
C LEU A 83 18.35 -7.07 5.78
N ARG A 84 18.70 -5.82 5.46
CA ARG A 84 18.68 -5.30 4.10
C ARG A 84 19.55 -6.11 3.13
N PRO A 85 20.82 -6.46 3.43
CA PRO A 85 21.64 -7.26 2.52
C PRO A 85 21.01 -8.62 2.20
N ALA A 86 20.41 -9.27 3.20
CA ALA A 86 19.73 -10.56 3.02
C ALA A 86 18.49 -10.44 2.12
N LEU A 87 17.70 -9.38 2.28
CA LEU A 87 16.55 -9.10 1.40
C LEU A 87 16.97 -8.74 -0.02
N GLU A 88 18.09 -8.03 -0.19
CA GLU A 88 18.65 -7.72 -1.50
C GLU A 88 19.09 -8.99 -2.23
N ALA A 89 19.81 -9.89 -1.55
CA ALA A 89 20.16 -11.20 -2.11
C ALA A 89 18.92 -12.02 -2.49
N ALA A 90 17.92 -12.09 -1.61
CA ALA A 90 16.66 -12.75 -1.89
C ALA A 90 15.92 -12.18 -3.10
N SER A 91 15.96 -10.85 -3.28
CA SER A 91 15.31 -10.20 -4.41
C SER A 91 16.08 -10.34 -5.73
N SER A 92 17.41 -10.47 -5.66
CA SER A 92 18.27 -10.55 -6.85
C SER A 92 17.97 -11.77 -7.74
N VAL A 93 17.52 -12.88 -7.14
CA VAL A 93 17.11 -14.08 -7.89
C VAL A 93 15.81 -13.90 -8.66
N LEU A 94 15.03 -12.87 -8.33
CA LEU A 94 13.78 -12.54 -9.03
C LEU A 94 14.04 -11.80 -10.35
N GLY A 95 15.27 -11.37 -10.58
CA GLY A 95 15.74 -10.70 -11.79
C GLY A 95 16.17 -9.26 -11.55
N THR A 96 16.28 -8.48 -12.64
CA THR A 96 16.63 -7.06 -12.56
C THR A 96 15.47 -6.23 -12.01
N GLY A 97 15.75 -5.38 -11.03
CA GLY A 97 14.79 -4.49 -10.41
C GLY A 97 15.37 -3.72 -9.24
N VAL A 98 14.50 -3.07 -8.48
CA VAL A 98 14.85 -2.26 -7.31
C VAL A 98 14.11 -2.79 -6.09
N LEU A 99 14.86 -3.04 -5.01
CA LEU A 99 14.28 -3.31 -3.70
C LEU A 99 13.93 -1.98 -3.02
N GLY A 100 12.68 -1.84 -2.61
CA GLY A 100 12.22 -0.72 -1.81
C GLY A 100 12.83 -0.71 -0.41
N GLU A 101 12.49 0.33 0.35
CA GLU A 101 12.97 0.46 1.72
C GLU A 101 12.48 -0.69 2.61
N ALA A 102 13.40 -1.28 3.39
CA ALA A 102 13.09 -2.29 4.38
C ALA A 102 12.55 -1.60 5.64
N ARG A 103 11.40 -2.06 6.14
CA ARG A 103 10.76 -1.47 7.33
C ARG A 103 10.15 -2.54 8.22
N VAL A 104 10.09 -2.26 9.52
CA VAL A 104 9.38 -3.11 10.48
C VAL A 104 7.87 -2.81 10.37
N ASP A 105 7.09 -3.82 10.00
CA ASP A 105 5.64 -3.72 9.84
C ASP A 105 4.95 -5.04 10.20
N ASN A 106 3.62 -5.05 10.19
CA ASN A 106 2.84 -6.27 10.35
C ASN A 106 2.78 -7.03 9.02
N ALA A 107 3.37 -8.23 9.00
CA ALA A 107 3.40 -9.09 7.81
C ALA A 107 2.34 -10.21 7.81
N ALA A 108 1.42 -10.25 8.79
CA ALA A 108 0.43 -11.33 8.91
C ALA A 108 -0.36 -11.57 7.60
N GLY A 109 -0.71 -10.49 6.89
CA GLY A 109 -1.40 -10.57 5.60
C GLY A 109 -0.57 -11.25 4.50
N LEU A 110 0.74 -11.04 4.48
CA LEU A 110 1.64 -11.70 3.53
C LEU A 110 1.83 -13.18 3.88
N PHE A 111 2.06 -13.50 5.16
CA PHE A 111 2.25 -14.87 5.62
C PHE A 111 0.99 -15.74 5.49
N ALA A 112 -0.20 -15.15 5.59
CA ALA A 112 -1.47 -15.85 5.41
C ALA A 112 -1.92 -15.95 3.93
N ASP A 113 -1.22 -15.29 3.00
CA ASP A 113 -1.62 -15.27 1.60
C ASP A 113 -1.38 -16.63 0.92
N PRO A 114 -2.37 -17.25 0.26
CA PRO A 114 -2.21 -18.53 -0.41
C PRO A 114 -1.17 -18.56 -1.54
N SER A 115 -0.83 -17.39 -2.09
CA SER A 115 0.18 -17.23 -3.15
C SER A 115 1.58 -16.95 -2.59
N ALA A 116 1.71 -16.70 -1.29
CA ALA A 116 3.00 -16.58 -0.63
C ALA A 116 3.58 -17.97 -0.36
N ALA A 117 4.87 -18.14 -0.65
CA ALA A 117 5.64 -19.25 -0.12
C ALA A 117 6.24 -18.82 1.22
N VAL A 118 6.00 -19.62 2.25
CA VAL A 118 6.50 -19.40 3.60
C VAL A 118 7.53 -20.46 3.93
N PHE A 119 8.62 -20.04 4.56
CA PHE A 119 9.74 -20.88 4.95
C PHE A 119 10.03 -20.67 6.43
N LYS A 120 10.13 -21.76 7.19
CA LYS A 120 10.76 -21.78 8.50
C LYS A 120 12.26 -21.73 8.29
N LEU A 121 12.94 -20.79 8.95
CA LEU A 121 14.39 -20.71 9.01
C LEU A 121 14.84 -21.53 10.22
N ALA A 122 15.36 -22.72 9.95
CA ALA A 122 15.68 -23.70 10.97
C ALA A 122 17.19 -23.82 11.19
N SER A 123 17.63 -23.89 12.44
CA SER A 123 18.97 -24.38 12.77
C SER A 123 19.09 -25.88 12.55
N ASP A 124 20.31 -26.40 12.70
CA ASP A 124 20.66 -27.82 12.60
C ASP A 124 19.89 -28.73 13.57
N ASP A 125 19.57 -28.23 14.76
CA ASP A 125 18.72 -28.88 15.75
C ASP A 125 17.20 -28.83 15.44
N GLY A 126 16.83 -28.18 14.33
CA GLY A 126 15.45 -28.04 13.87
C GLY A 126 14.65 -26.92 14.55
N GLN A 127 15.24 -26.19 15.49
CA GLN A 127 14.62 -25.03 16.13
C GLN A 127 14.37 -23.90 15.14
N ALA A 128 13.29 -23.15 15.34
CA ALA A 128 12.97 -22.01 14.49
C ALA A 128 13.79 -20.80 14.92
N ALA A 129 14.74 -20.37 14.08
CA ALA A 129 15.42 -19.09 14.22
C ALA A 129 14.57 -17.93 13.68
N GLY A 130 13.64 -18.23 12.78
CA GLY A 130 12.75 -17.24 12.19
C GLY A 130 11.90 -17.82 11.06
N TRP A 131 11.23 -16.92 10.33
CA TRP A 131 10.47 -17.24 9.14
C TRP A 131 10.67 -16.19 8.06
N PHE A 132 10.59 -16.67 6.83
CA PHE A 132 10.65 -15.85 5.64
C PHE A 132 9.44 -16.13 4.77
N ALA A 133 8.81 -15.08 4.25
CA ALA A 133 7.73 -15.17 3.29
C ALA A 133 8.08 -14.39 2.03
N VAL A 134 7.81 -15.00 0.88
CA VAL A 134 7.95 -14.35 -0.43
C VAL A 134 6.72 -14.62 -1.28
N ARG A 135 6.08 -13.55 -1.74
CA ARG A 135 4.96 -13.61 -2.69
C ARG A 135 5.38 -12.94 -3.99
N VAL A 136 5.56 -13.75 -5.02
CA VAL A 136 5.73 -13.24 -6.39
C VAL A 136 4.39 -12.72 -6.87
N ARG A 137 4.33 -11.43 -7.20
CA ARG A 137 3.15 -10.80 -7.78
C ARG A 137 3.06 -11.25 -9.25
N GLY A 138 2.12 -12.12 -9.58
CA GLY A 138 1.80 -12.42 -10.97
C GLY A 138 1.38 -11.14 -11.69
N ASN A 139 1.57 -11.08 -13.01
CA ASN A 139 1.23 -9.93 -13.87
C ASN A 139 -0.29 -9.67 -14.00
N HIS A 140 -1.08 -10.11 -13.01
CA HIS A 140 -2.50 -9.79 -12.90
C HIS A 140 -2.63 -8.40 -12.31
N ALA A 141 -2.96 -7.45 -13.19
CA ALA A 141 -3.48 -6.15 -12.81
C ALA A 141 -4.60 -6.32 -11.77
N GLY A 142 -4.35 -5.79 -10.57
CA GLY A 142 -5.35 -5.41 -9.57
C GLY A 142 -6.00 -6.55 -8.77
N ARG A 143 -5.58 -6.67 -7.49
CA ARG A 143 -6.30 -7.15 -6.26
C ARG A 143 -5.36 -8.01 -5.40
N HIS A 144 -5.08 -7.80 -4.10
CA HIS A 144 -5.63 -6.98 -3.03
C HIS A 144 -4.48 -6.68 -2.03
N GLY A 145 -4.35 -5.44 -1.54
CA GLY A 145 -3.87 -5.27 -0.16
C GLY A 145 -4.90 -5.92 0.76
N SER A 146 -4.46 -6.59 1.82
CA SER A 146 -5.38 -7.17 2.83
C SER A 146 -6.52 -6.19 3.13
N ALA A 147 -7.76 -6.67 3.24
CA ALA A 147 -8.89 -5.82 3.63
C ALA A 147 -8.60 -5.09 4.97
N ALA A 148 -7.74 -5.66 5.83
CA ALA A 148 -7.24 -5.02 7.04
C ALA A 148 -6.17 -3.95 6.78
N ASP A 149 -5.31 -4.10 5.76
CA ASP A 149 -4.33 -3.08 5.34
C ASP A 149 -4.98 -1.92 4.61
N VAL A 150 -6.01 -2.20 3.79
CA VAL A 150 -6.81 -1.16 3.14
C VAL A 150 -7.64 -0.45 4.20
N ALA A 151 -8.26 -1.14 5.17
CA ALA A 151 -8.94 -0.48 6.29
C ALA A 151 -7.98 0.35 7.17
N GLY A 152 -6.76 -0.14 7.42
CA GLY A 152 -5.74 0.57 8.21
C GLY A 152 -5.08 1.75 7.47
N LYS A 153 -5.05 1.75 6.14
CA LYS A 153 -4.58 2.87 5.31
C LYS A 153 -5.70 3.85 4.95
N LEU A 154 -6.92 3.38 4.69
CA LEU A 154 -8.12 4.22 4.55
C LEU A 154 -8.46 4.93 5.87
N GLY A 155 -8.22 4.27 7.01
CA GLY A 155 -8.35 4.90 8.33
C GLY A 155 -7.47 6.15 8.53
N ARG A 156 -6.38 6.29 7.77
CA ARG A 156 -5.54 7.50 7.77
C ARG A 156 -6.00 8.56 6.76
N ILE A 157 -6.75 8.19 5.72
CA ILE A 157 -7.32 9.12 4.73
C ILE A 157 -8.67 9.69 5.23
N ASN A 158 -9.32 9.03 6.20
CA ASN A 158 -10.60 9.45 6.76
C ASN A 158 -10.64 10.89 7.33
N ASN A 159 -9.49 11.50 7.61
CA ASN A 159 -9.39 12.87 8.15
C ASN A 159 -8.79 13.88 7.15
N VAL A 160 -8.82 13.58 5.85
CA VAL A 160 -8.41 14.55 4.83
C VAL A 160 -9.58 15.46 4.51
N GLU A 161 -9.50 16.71 4.93
CA GLU A 161 -10.44 17.75 4.52
C GLU A 161 -10.22 18.09 3.03
N MET A 162 -11.31 18.18 2.28
CA MET A 162 -11.28 18.50 0.84
C MET A 162 -12.29 19.60 0.55
N ALA A 163 -11.95 20.48 -0.40
CA ALA A 163 -12.83 21.57 -0.78
C ALA A 163 -13.97 21.03 -1.67
N LEU A 164 -15.18 21.09 -1.13
CA LEU A 164 -16.41 20.84 -1.88
C LEU A 164 -16.96 22.16 -2.41
N THR A 165 -17.29 22.22 -3.69
CA THR A 165 -17.93 23.38 -4.33
C THR A 165 -19.27 22.95 -4.90
N VAL A 166 -20.32 23.71 -4.61
CA VAL A 166 -21.64 23.51 -5.22
C VAL A 166 -21.88 24.65 -6.20
N GLU A 167 -22.09 24.31 -7.47
CA GLU A 167 -22.26 25.27 -8.56
C GLU A 167 -23.68 25.20 -9.12
N ILE A 168 -24.38 26.34 -9.08
CA ILE A 168 -25.72 26.49 -9.65
C ILE A 168 -25.66 26.58 -11.18
N GLY A 169 -24.60 27.17 -11.74
CA GLY A 169 -24.39 27.31 -13.18
C GLY A 169 -23.17 28.15 -13.51
N ARG A 170 -22.80 28.20 -14.78
CA ARG A 170 -21.66 28.96 -15.31
C ARG A 170 -22.10 29.84 -16.47
N THR A 171 -21.31 30.86 -16.79
CA THR A 171 -21.46 31.63 -18.02
C THR A 171 -20.11 32.11 -18.51
N ARG A 172 -19.99 32.46 -19.79
CA ARG A 172 -18.78 33.05 -20.38
C ARG A 172 -19.09 34.48 -20.77
N MET A 173 -18.28 35.41 -20.30
CA MET A 173 -18.45 36.84 -20.55
C MET A 173 -17.15 37.43 -21.12
N SER A 174 -17.26 38.50 -21.90
CA SER A 174 -16.07 39.24 -22.31
C SER A 174 -15.50 40.02 -21.11
N VAL A 175 -14.19 40.30 -21.12
CA VAL A 175 -13.55 41.09 -20.06
C VAL A 175 -14.24 42.45 -19.92
N ARG A 176 -14.68 43.05 -21.03
CA ARG A 176 -15.41 44.32 -21.03
C ARG A 176 -16.72 44.24 -20.24
N ASP A 177 -17.49 43.17 -20.43
CA ASP A 177 -18.78 43.01 -19.76
C ASP A 177 -18.60 42.77 -18.25
N VAL A 178 -17.56 42.02 -17.86
CA VAL A 178 -17.23 41.80 -16.44
C VAL A 178 -16.83 43.11 -15.75
N LEU A 179 -16.03 43.95 -16.41
CA LEU A 179 -15.63 45.26 -15.88
C LEU A 179 -16.78 46.27 -15.78
N GLY A 180 -17.88 46.03 -16.50
CA GLY A 180 -19.09 46.87 -16.47
C GLY A 180 -20.16 46.40 -15.49
N LEU A 181 -19.89 45.38 -14.66
CA LEU A 181 -20.87 44.87 -13.70
C LEU A 181 -21.10 45.87 -12.55
N GLU A 182 -22.37 46.15 -12.29
CA GLU A 182 -22.83 47.06 -11.23
C GLU A 182 -23.91 46.38 -10.37
N PRO A 183 -24.11 46.82 -9.10
CA PRO A 183 -25.18 46.31 -8.26
C PRO A 183 -26.54 46.37 -8.96
N GLY A 184 -27.24 45.23 -9.01
CA GLY A 184 -28.51 45.09 -9.70
C GLY A 184 -28.43 44.46 -11.10
N ALA A 185 -27.22 44.24 -11.64
CA ALA A 185 -27.03 43.49 -12.87
C ALA A 185 -27.53 42.03 -12.71
N VAL A 186 -28.26 41.53 -13.71
CA VAL A 186 -28.75 40.15 -13.78
C VAL A 186 -27.91 39.40 -14.82
N ILE A 187 -27.32 38.28 -14.43
CA ILE A 187 -26.46 37.46 -15.28
C ILE A 187 -27.16 36.13 -15.57
N GLU A 188 -27.34 35.82 -16.84
CA GLU A 188 -27.87 34.53 -17.27
C GLU A 188 -26.80 33.44 -17.19
N LEU A 189 -27.18 32.27 -16.67
CA LEU A 189 -26.33 31.09 -16.54
C LEU A 189 -26.70 30.04 -17.59
N ASP A 190 -25.80 29.09 -17.81
CA ASP A 190 -25.94 27.97 -18.74
C ASP A 190 -26.91 26.85 -18.28
N ARG A 191 -27.70 27.12 -17.23
CA ARG A 191 -28.54 26.11 -16.57
C ARG A 191 -29.99 26.57 -16.45
N SER A 192 -30.91 25.67 -16.77
CA SER A 192 -32.35 25.91 -16.62
C SER A 192 -32.77 25.89 -15.15
N ALA A 193 -33.77 26.70 -14.80
CA ALA A 193 -34.36 26.69 -13.47
C ALA A 193 -34.89 25.29 -13.11
N GLY A 194 -34.56 24.80 -11.91
CA GLY A 194 -34.93 23.48 -11.43
C GLY A 194 -34.01 22.34 -11.88
N ALA A 195 -33.03 22.59 -12.75
CA ALA A 195 -31.98 21.62 -13.02
C ALA A 195 -31.08 21.42 -11.78
N PRO A 196 -30.55 20.21 -11.54
CA PRO A 196 -29.69 19.96 -10.39
C PRO A 196 -28.40 20.79 -10.49
N ALA A 197 -27.89 21.23 -9.35
CA ALA A 197 -26.57 21.83 -9.19
C ALA A 197 -25.46 20.79 -9.36
N ASP A 198 -24.30 21.26 -9.79
CA ASP A 198 -23.09 20.46 -9.86
C ASP A 198 -22.37 20.48 -8.52
N VAL A 199 -21.90 19.32 -8.09
CA VAL A 199 -21.10 19.16 -6.89
C VAL A 199 -19.70 18.75 -7.31
N LEU A 200 -18.74 19.61 -7.02
CA LEU A 200 -17.34 19.46 -7.40
C LEU A 200 -16.49 19.21 -6.16
N LEU A 201 -15.48 18.36 -6.31
CA LEU A 201 -14.45 18.11 -5.31
C LEU A 201 -13.12 18.52 -5.92
N ASN A 202 -12.46 19.53 -5.35
CA ASN A 202 -11.23 20.12 -5.92
C ASN A 202 -11.37 20.47 -7.41
N GLY A 203 -12.53 21.00 -7.82
CA GLY A 203 -12.81 21.40 -9.20
C GLY A 203 -13.20 20.26 -10.16
N ARG A 204 -13.28 19.02 -9.69
CA ARG A 204 -13.78 17.89 -10.50
C ARG A 204 -15.24 17.60 -10.15
N LEU A 205 -16.11 17.48 -11.16
CA LEU A 205 -17.50 17.07 -10.98
C LEU A 205 -17.57 15.64 -10.42
N ILE A 206 -18.22 15.47 -9.28
CA ILE A 206 -18.39 14.17 -8.61
C ILE A 206 -19.86 13.78 -8.44
N ALA A 207 -20.79 14.73 -8.46
CA ALA A 207 -22.19 14.48 -8.22
C ALA A 207 -23.07 15.60 -8.78
N HIS A 208 -24.36 15.30 -8.87
CA HIS A 208 -25.43 16.26 -9.06
C HIS A 208 -26.32 16.28 -7.80
N GLY A 209 -26.89 17.44 -7.50
CA GLY A 209 -27.80 17.57 -6.36
C GLY A 209 -28.78 18.73 -6.51
N GLU A 210 -29.86 18.69 -5.76
CA GLU A 210 -30.86 19.75 -5.72
C GLU A 210 -30.55 20.71 -4.58
N VAL A 211 -30.57 22.02 -4.85
CA VAL A 211 -30.44 23.04 -3.80
C VAL A 211 -31.74 23.07 -3.01
N VAL A 212 -31.61 22.91 -1.69
CA VAL A 212 -32.72 22.90 -0.74
C VAL A 212 -32.42 23.88 0.38
N VAL A 213 -33.43 24.24 1.16
CA VAL A 213 -33.26 25.04 2.38
C VAL A 213 -33.56 24.15 3.57
N VAL A 214 -32.63 24.09 4.53
CA VAL A 214 -32.77 23.35 5.78
C VAL A 214 -32.46 24.32 6.91
N ASP A 215 -33.39 24.49 7.86
CA ASP A 215 -33.22 25.38 9.01
C ASP A 215 -32.80 26.82 8.65
N GLN A 216 -33.33 27.34 7.53
CA GLN A 216 -33.00 28.65 6.94
C GLN A 216 -31.62 28.75 6.26
N ASP A 217 -30.85 27.68 6.24
CA ASP A 217 -29.57 27.58 5.54
C ASP A 217 -29.74 26.90 4.17
N TYR A 218 -28.93 27.32 3.19
CA TYR A 218 -28.83 26.62 1.92
C TYR A 218 -28.08 25.29 2.09
N ALA A 219 -28.66 24.21 1.55
CA ALA A 219 -28.05 22.90 1.51
C ALA A 219 -28.21 22.28 0.11
N VAL A 220 -27.48 21.19 -0.14
CA VAL A 220 -27.62 20.41 -1.37
C VAL A 220 -28.00 18.97 -1.03
N ARG A 221 -29.11 18.50 -1.61
CA ARG A 221 -29.50 17.09 -1.56
C ARG A 221 -28.90 16.37 -2.76
N ILE A 222 -27.97 15.46 -2.51
CA ILE A 222 -27.35 14.67 -3.58
C ILE A 222 -28.42 13.80 -4.27
N THR A 223 -28.54 13.93 -5.59
CA THR A 223 -29.49 13.15 -6.41
C THR A 223 -28.79 12.05 -7.19
N LYS A 224 -27.53 12.28 -7.60
CA LYS A 224 -26.72 11.31 -8.34
C LYS A 224 -25.24 11.48 -8.03
N ILE A 225 -24.55 10.38 -7.78
CA ILE A 225 -23.08 10.33 -7.69
C ILE A 225 -22.55 9.83 -9.03
N LEU A 226 -21.48 10.45 -9.53
CA LEU A 226 -20.80 10.07 -10.76
C LEU A 226 -19.56 9.25 -10.41
N ASP A 227 -19.26 8.25 -11.24
CA ASP A 227 -18.10 7.38 -11.00
C ASP A 227 -16.79 8.11 -11.33
N VAL A 228 -15.85 8.12 -10.39
CA VAL A 228 -14.61 8.93 -10.45
C VAL A 228 -13.50 8.19 -11.24
N ALA A 229 -13.77 6.98 -11.73
CA ALA A 229 -12.78 6.06 -12.27
C ALA A 229 -12.11 6.48 -13.60
N GLU A 230 -12.60 7.50 -14.31
CA GLU A 230 -12.22 7.74 -15.72
C GLU A 230 -11.23 8.89 -15.98
N GLY A 231 -10.44 9.32 -14.99
CA GLY A 231 -9.61 10.55 -15.11
C GLY A 231 -8.12 10.42 -14.82
N LEU A 232 -7.55 9.22 -14.72
CA LEU A 232 -6.13 8.99 -14.39
C LEU A 232 -5.32 8.26 -15.48
N THR A 233 -5.80 8.26 -16.73
CA THR A 233 -5.03 7.77 -17.89
C THR A 233 -4.28 8.89 -18.58
#